data_AF-A0A497QWW9-F1
#
_entry.id   AF-A0A497QWW9-F1
#
_cell.length_a   1.000
_cell.length_b   1.000
_cell.length_c   1.000
_cell.angle_alpha   90.00
_cell.angle_beta   90.00
_cell.angle_gamma   90.00
#
_symmetry.space_group_name_H-M   'P 1'
#
loop_
_entity.id
_entity.type
_entity.pdbx_description
1 polymer ?
#
loop_
_entity_poly.entity_id
_entity_poly.type
_entity_poly.pdbx_seq_one_letter_code
_entity_poly.pdbx_strand_id
1 'polypeptide(L)'
;TNIRSKQTNTIFMAVFVVGLAVLVNFWFWLTPWQILWNVGIFLITIVFGYYWATRGLMRLKFDSPLPENLPIDTEEQLSACIVLSKGESEDYNPLPYIRRFYKKEETNVEQKSKFLQPIELYKMKRQYKKLFKLQAQKAVEFTEKEVKNPYRDISKDITEKLEETFLDYDMYINAYVNDWPTINQVLLTAIARGASNITILNLFTSQSFEYELAINEMKRIDYSKIGLNVKQTDFLGKSKKIQNYLIKKVKASVPEGSDLAKVGVLLISEGQPKEWDSLYPLTEEEEAFKKAITQGLQKAGFQEQNVRPVWLNYRPPQIEDAVQELVASGCQTIIAAITSEPIDGLLTLYTVPTRVEKAISDESITVITIGGWNVDDEIIKVYLSLITDAKALPLEELGKEAEIVLQASKVGATLKEAEDHEEDKHEENKSEDKNEEPSEDK
;
A
#
# COMPACT_ATOMS: atom_id res chain seq x y z
N THR A 1 -8.28 14.19 9.37
CA THR A 1 -7.14 14.24 10.34
C THR A 1 -6.64 15.65 10.71
N ASN A 2 -7.31 16.76 10.34
CA ASN A 2 -6.61 18.07 10.24
C ASN A 2 -7.04 19.21 11.21
N ILE A 3 -7.68 18.91 12.35
CA ILE A 3 -8.05 19.98 13.32
C ILE A 3 -7.37 19.79 14.68
N ARG A 4 -7.24 18.56 15.20
CA ARG A 4 -6.55 18.30 16.48
C ARG A 4 -5.03 18.49 16.44
N SER A 5 -4.37 18.36 15.29
CA SER A 5 -2.91 18.52 15.18
C SER A 5 -2.48 20.00 15.23
N LYS A 6 -3.32 20.92 14.73
CA LYS A 6 -3.00 22.36 14.77
C LYS A 6 -2.98 22.89 16.20
N GLN A 7 -3.96 22.52 17.04
CA GLN A 7 -4.01 22.96 18.44
C GLN A 7 -2.83 22.45 19.28
N THR A 8 -2.38 21.21 19.06
CA THR A 8 -1.22 20.67 19.81
C THR A 8 0.08 21.36 19.42
N ASN A 9 0.26 21.74 18.16
CA ASN A 9 1.45 22.46 17.71
C ASN A 9 1.50 23.90 18.26
N THR A 10 0.37 24.59 18.38
CA THR A 10 0.31 25.95 18.95
C THR A 10 0.69 25.96 20.43
N ILE A 11 0.23 24.97 21.20
CA ILE A 11 0.59 24.83 22.63
C ILE A 11 2.08 24.54 22.77
N PHE A 12 2.66 23.65 21.95
CA PHE A 12 4.10 23.38 21.97
C PHE A 12 4.94 24.61 21.62
N MET A 13 4.55 25.36 20.59
CA MET A 13 5.28 26.58 20.21
C MET A 13 5.17 27.66 21.31
N ALA A 14 4.00 27.80 21.95
CA ALA A 14 3.82 28.71 23.07
C ALA A 14 4.68 28.34 24.29
N VAL A 15 4.72 27.06 24.67
CA VAL A 15 5.57 26.57 25.77
C VAL A 15 7.06 26.77 25.45
N PHE A 16 7.47 26.53 24.20
CA PHE A 16 8.85 26.75 23.76
C PHE A 16 9.22 28.24 23.79
N VAL A 17 8.37 29.13 23.29
CA VAL A 17 8.61 30.59 23.28
C VAL A 17 8.63 31.15 24.70
N VAL A 18 7.73 30.71 25.58
CA VAL A 18 7.73 31.11 27.00
C VAL A 18 8.98 30.58 27.69
N GLY A 19 9.38 29.33 27.44
CA GLY A 19 10.63 28.77 27.94
C GLY A 19 11.87 29.54 27.49
N LEU A 20 11.91 29.94 26.21
CA LEU A 20 13.00 30.74 25.65
C LEU A 20 13.03 32.16 26.22
N ALA A 21 11.87 32.80 26.38
CA ALA A 21 11.76 34.13 26.97
C ALA A 21 12.21 34.16 28.44
N VAL A 22 11.87 33.13 29.22
CA VAL A 22 12.37 32.96 30.60
C VAL A 22 13.89 32.76 30.61
N LEU A 23 14.43 31.95 29.69
CA LEU A 23 15.88 31.73 29.54
C LEU A 23 16.65 33.02 29.21
N VAL A 24 16.14 33.82 28.26
CA VAL A 24 16.78 35.10 27.85
C VAL A 24 16.74 36.11 29.00
N ASN A 25 15.64 36.20 29.74
CA ASN A 25 15.51 37.15 30.84
C ASN A 25 16.43 36.79 32.02
N PHE A 26 16.68 35.51 32.25
CA PHE A 26 17.66 35.07 33.24
C PHE A 26 19.11 35.32 32.83
N TRP A 27 19.45 35.35 31.54
CA TRP A 27 20.85 35.35 31.06
C TRP A 27 21.69 36.57 31.47
N PHE A 28 21.06 37.71 31.77
CA PHE A 28 21.77 38.94 32.13
C PHE A 28 22.30 39.00 33.58
N TRP A 29 21.98 38.03 34.44
CA TRP A 29 22.29 38.09 35.89
C TRP A 29 22.86 36.80 36.50
N LEU A 30 23.46 35.90 35.69
CA LEU A 30 23.83 34.55 36.14
C LEU A 30 25.30 34.40 36.53
N THR A 31 25.52 33.90 37.74
CA THR A 31 26.78 33.25 38.15
C THR A 31 27.06 32.00 37.29
N PRO A 32 28.33 31.57 37.13
CA PRO A 32 28.69 30.38 36.35
C PRO A 32 27.91 29.11 36.74
N TRP A 33 27.56 28.96 38.02
CA TRP A 33 26.74 27.86 38.52
C TRP A 33 25.32 27.86 37.94
N GLN A 34 24.71 29.03 37.80
CA GLN A 34 23.35 29.12 37.24
C GLN A 34 23.33 28.84 35.73
N ILE A 35 24.43 29.09 35.01
CA ILE A 35 24.59 28.69 33.61
C ILE A 35 24.53 27.16 33.49
N LEU A 36 25.28 26.43 34.32
CA LEU A 36 25.24 24.96 34.33
C LEU A 36 23.84 24.42 34.64
N TRP A 37 23.14 25.01 35.62
CA TRP A 37 21.76 24.67 35.93
C TRP A 37 20.82 24.88 34.74
N ASN A 38 20.94 26.02 34.06
CA ASN A 38 20.11 26.33 32.90
C ASN A 38 20.37 25.38 31.73
N VAL A 39 21.63 25.03 31.46
CA VAL A 39 21.99 24.01 30.46
C VAL A 39 21.39 22.66 30.85
N GLY A 40 21.46 22.28 32.13
CA GLY A 40 20.85 21.06 32.65
C GLY A 40 19.33 21.03 32.42
N ILE A 41 18.62 22.09 32.82
CA ILE A 41 17.16 22.22 32.63
C ILE A 41 16.80 22.18 31.13
N PHE A 42 17.56 22.86 30.28
CA PHE A 42 17.35 22.86 28.84
C PHE A 42 17.49 21.46 28.24
N LEU A 43 18.54 20.72 28.60
CA LEU A 43 18.74 19.33 28.16
C LEU A 43 17.60 18.41 28.65
N ILE A 44 17.19 18.53 29.92
CA ILE A 44 16.05 17.79 30.47
C ILE A 44 14.77 18.11 29.69
N THR A 45 14.55 19.38 29.35
CA THR A 45 13.38 19.82 28.58
C THR A 45 13.38 19.23 27.16
N ILE A 46 14.54 19.18 26.49
CA ILE A 46 14.68 18.53 25.18
C ILE A 46 14.36 17.04 25.29
N VAL A 47 14.95 16.33 26.26
CA VAL A 47 14.74 14.89 26.44
C VAL A 47 13.26 14.60 26.75
N PHE A 48 12.64 15.39 27.64
CA PHE A 48 11.24 15.25 27.99
C PHE A 48 10.32 15.56 26.79
N GLY A 49 10.58 16.65 26.07
CA GLY A 49 9.84 17.01 24.85
C GLY A 49 9.94 15.93 23.77
N TYR A 50 11.14 15.38 23.55
CA TYR A 50 11.35 14.27 22.62
C TYR A 50 10.62 13.00 23.06
N TYR A 51 10.68 12.63 24.35
CA TYR A 51 9.96 11.49 24.89
C TYR A 51 8.44 11.64 24.69
N TRP A 52 7.89 12.83 24.96
CA TRP A 52 6.47 13.10 24.81
C TRP A 52 6.02 13.08 23.34
N ALA A 53 6.80 13.69 22.45
CA ALA A 53 6.56 13.64 21.01
C ALA A 53 6.61 12.20 20.48
N THR A 54 7.59 11.41 20.94
CA THR A 54 7.70 9.99 20.60
C THR A 54 6.48 9.20 21.07
N ARG A 55 6.04 9.41 22.32
CA ARG A 55 4.83 8.77 22.86
C ARG A 55 3.58 9.16 22.07
N GLY A 56 3.45 10.42 21.66
CA GLY A 56 2.35 10.90 20.83
C GLY A 56 2.36 10.27 19.44
N LEU A 57 3.53 10.22 18.80
CA LEU A 57 3.72 9.61 17.48
C LEU A 57 3.39 8.12 17.49
N MET A 58 3.86 7.38 18.49
CA MET A 58 3.60 5.95 18.61
C MET A 58 2.13 5.64 18.95
N ARG A 59 1.37 6.60 19.51
CA ARG A 59 -0.07 6.41 19.77
C ARG A 59 -0.97 6.64 18.55
N LEU A 60 -0.40 7.00 17.41
CA LEU A 60 -1.17 7.11 16.18
C LEU A 60 -1.69 5.73 15.77
N LYS A 61 -3.01 5.64 15.62
CA LYS A 61 -3.67 4.43 15.11
C LYS A 61 -3.98 4.59 13.63
N PHE A 62 -3.85 3.49 12.91
CA PHE A 62 -4.40 3.36 11.57
C PHE A 62 -5.84 2.86 11.72
N ASP A 63 -6.74 3.79 12.05
CA ASP A 63 -8.17 3.48 12.19
C ASP A 63 -8.84 3.76 10.85
N SER A 64 -9.42 2.71 10.27
CA SER A 64 -10.31 2.83 9.12
C SER A 64 -11.65 3.35 9.60
N PRO A 65 -12.06 4.59 9.23
CA PRO A 65 -13.40 5.03 9.53
C PRO A 65 -14.37 4.10 8.81
N LEU A 66 -15.12 3.34 9.61
CA LEU A 66 -16.15 2.44 9.14
C LEU A 66 -17.49 3.17 9.21
N PRO A 67 -18.34 3.07 8.18
CA PRO A 67 -19.73 3.48 8.31
C PRO A 67 -20.41 2.58 9.34
N GLU A 68 -21.15 3.15 10.30
CA GLU A 68 -21.87 2.37 11.33
C GLU A 68 -23.09 1.65 10.75
N ASN A 69 -23.72 2.20 9.72
CA ASN A 69 -24.86 1.60 9.03
C ASN A 69 -24.71 1.82 7.52
N LEU A 70 -24.81 0.75 6.74
CA LEU A 70 -24.89 0.83 5.28
C LEU A 70 -26.21 0.21 4.87
N PRO A 71 -27.13 0.99 4.28
CA PRO A 71 -28.27 0.39 3.60
C PRO A 71 -27.72 -0.46 2.45
N ILE A 72 -28.24 -1.67 2.34
CA ILE A 72 -27.86 -2.60 1.27
C ILE A 72 -28.99 -2.54 0.26
N ASP A 73 -28.67 -2.05 -0.94
CA ASP A 73 -29.51 -2.31 -2.08
C ASP A 73 -29.31 -3.77 -2.50
N THR A 74 -30.39 -4.56 -2.49
CA THR A 74 -30.33 -6.00 -2.78
C THR A 74 -31.06 -6.35 -4.08
N GLU A 75 -31.58 -5.36 -4.81
CA GLU A 75 -32.41 -5.62 -5.98
C GLU A 75 -31.56 -5.98 -7.20
N GLU A 76 -30.38 -5.36 -7.37
CA GLU A 76 -29.45 -5.65 -8.46
C GLU A 76 -28.29 -6.54 -7.99
N GLN A 77 -28.06 -7.65 -8.70
CA GLN A 77 -26.92 -8.54 -8.43
C GLN A 77 -25.66 -8.05 -9.14
N LEU A 78 -25.10 -6.92 -8.67
CA LEU A 78 -23.89 -6.37 -9.27
C LEU A 78 -22.65 -7.20 -8.92
N SER A 79 -21.63 -7.05 -9.76
CA SER A 79 -20.33 -7.67 -9.64
C SER A 79 -19.24 -6.62 -9.43
N ALA A 80 -18.23 -6.94 -8.64
CA ALA A 80 -17.11 -6.03 -8.38
C ALA A 80 -15.76 -6.77 -8.48
N CYS A 81 -14.80 -6.15 -9.15
CA CYS A 81 -13.39 -6.55 -9.12
C CYS A 81 -12.61 -5.58 -8.22
N ILE A 82 -12.13 -6.08 -7.09
CA ILE A 82 -11.29 -5.31 -6.15
C ILE A 82 -9.82 -5.64 -6.40
N VAL A 83 -9.03 -4.63 -6.77
CA VAL A 83 -7.59 -4.74 -6.92
C VAL A 83 -6.93 -4.46 -5.57
N LEU A 84 -6.51 -5.51 -4.87
CA LEU A 84 -5.88 -5.41 -3.56
C LEU A 84 -4.36 -5.35 -3.70
N SER A 85 -3.77 -4.25 -3.24
CA SER A 85 -2.32 -4.03 -3.24
C SER A 85 -1.78 -3.64 -1.86
N LYS A 86 -0.46 -3.64 -1.71
CA LYS A 86 0.23 -3.24 -0.48
C LYS A 86 -0.12 -1.80 -0.09
N GLY A 87 -0.24 -0.91 -1.08
CA GLY A 87 -0.49 0.51 -0.86
C GLY A 87 0.75 1.28 -0.45
N GLU A 88 0.94 2.43 -1.07
CA GLU A 88 1.93 3.41 -0.65
C GLU A 88 1.34 4.82 -0.82
N SER A 89 1.46 5.64 0.22
CA SER A 89 0.93 7.00 0.20
C SER A 89 1.69 7.89 -0.80
N GLU A 90 0.93 8.71 -1.53
CA GLU A 90 1.44 9.78 -2.42
C GLU A 90 2.47 10.66 -1.71
N ASP A 91 2.18 10.96 -0.44
CA ASP A 91 3.01 11.70 0.50
C ASP A 91 3.56 10.80 1.60
N TYR A 92 4.59 11.29 2.30
CA TYR A 92 5.11 10.61 3.48
C TYR A 92 4.02 10.38 4.55
N ASN A 93 3.72 9.12 4.83
CA ASN A 93 2.80 8.68 5.88
C ASN A 93 3.52 7.74 6.87
N PRO A 94 3.60 8.08 8.17
CA PRO A 94 4.29 7.25 9.15
C PRO A 94 3.47 6.02 9.61
N LEU A 95 2.16 6.00 9.38
CA LEU A 95 1.26 5.01 10.00
C LEU A 95 1.58 3.56 9.61
N PRO A 96 1.85 3.22 8.34
CA PRO A 96 2.21 1.84 7.96
C PRO A 96 3.45 1.34 8.69
N TYR A 97 4.44 2.21 8.85
CA TYR A 97 5.66 1.88 9.56
C TYR A 97 5.41 1.67 11.07
N ILE A 98 4.56 2.50 11.69
CA ILE A 98 4.16 2.32 13.09
C ILE A 98 3.38 1.01 13.27
N ARG A 99 2.47 0.68 12.34
CA ARG A 99 1.72 -0.58 12.35
C ARG A 99 2.67 -1.79 12.27
N ARG A 100 3.65 -1.75 11.36
CA ARG A 100 4.70 -2.78 11.24
C ARG A 100 5.56 -2.89 12.50
N PHE A 101 5.89 -1.75 13.15
CA PHE A 101 6.60 -1.74 14.43
C PHE A 101 5.83 -2.49 15.52
N TYR A 102 4.52 -2.24 15.66
CA TYR A 102 3.72 -2.91 16.67
C TYR A 102 3.58 -4.41 16.42
N LYS A 103 3.41 -4.83 15.15
CA LYS A 103 3.44 -6.27 14.84
C LYS A 103 4.77 -6.91 15.22
N LYS A 104 5.89 -6.24 14.94
CA LYS A 104 7.21 -6.73 15.38
C LYS A 104 7.31 -6.86 16.90
N GLU A 105 6.71 -5.92 17.64
CA GLU A 105 6.63 -6.02 19.11
C GLU A 105 5.81 -7.22 19.56
N GLU A 106 4.63 -7.43 18.97
CA GLU A 106 3.73 -8.55 19.25
C GLU A 106 4.37 -9.91 18.96
N THR A 107 5.16 -9.98 17.88
CA THR A 107 5.80 -11.21 17.39
C THR A 107 7.22 -11.41 17.92
N ASN A 108 7.67 -10.59 18.87
CA ASN A 108 9.00 -10.64 19.47
C ASN A 108 10.16 -10.54 18.46
N VAL A 109 9.96 -9.88 17.32
CA VAL A 109 11.04 -9.55 16.38
C VAL A 109 11.96 -8.53 17.01
N GLU A 110 13.28 -8.76 16.93
CA GLU A 110 14.26 -7.79 17.41
C GLU A 110 14.08 -6.44 16.70
N GLN A 111 13.94 -5.39 17.49
CA GLN A 111 13.75 -4.05 16.96
C GLN A 111 14.42 -3.00 17.82
N LYS A 112 14.73 -1.88 17.17
CA LYS A 112 15.21 -0.68 17.86
C LYS A 112 14.18 -0.23 18.89
N SER A 113 14.67 0.29 20.01
CA SER A 113 13.84 0.87 21.07
C SER A 113 12.77 1.80 20.51
N LYS A 114 11.59 1.83 21.15
CA LYS A 114 10.51 2.80 20.87
C LYS A 114 11.03 4.23 20.83
N PHE A 115 12.04 4.54 21.65
CA PHE A 115 12.69 5.85 21.70
C PHE A 115 13.39 6.23 20.39
N LEU A 116 13.86 5.27 19.58
CA LEU A 116 14.56 5.54 18.32
C LEU A 116 13.64 5.61 17.09
N GLN A 117 12.36 5.28 17.24
CA GLN A 117 11.41 5.24 16.11
C GLN A 117 11.24 6.59 15.38
N PRO A 118 11.23 7.76 16.05
CA PRO A 118 11.20 9.03 15.34
C PRO A 118 12.38 9.24 14.38
N ILE A 119 13.56 8.67 14.69
CA ILE A 119 14.74 8.76 13.82
C ILE A 119 14.55 7.90 12.57
N GLU A 120 14.01 6.68 12.72
CA GLU A 120 13.73 5.81 11.58
C GLU A 120 12.63 6.39 10.68
N LEU A 121 11.57 6.93 11.27
CA LEU A 121 10.51 7.67 10.57
C LEU A 121 11.07 8.90 9.84
N TYR A 122 11.99 9.64 10.46
CA TYR A 122 12.67 10.76 9.80
C TYR A 122 13.54 10.30 8.62
N LYS A 123 14.24 9.15 8.72
CA LYS A 123 14.99 8.57 7.59
C LYS A 123 14.05 8.25 6.43
N MET A 124 12.92 7.60 6.68
CA MET A 124 11.91 7.31 5.66
C MET A 124 11.38 8.60 5.01
N LYS A 125 11.06 9.63 5.81
CA LYS A 125 10.68 10.96 5.28
C LYS A 125 11.75 11.56 4.36
N ARG A 126 13.03 11.39 4.68
CA ARG A 126 14.13 11.85 3.81
C ARG A 126 14.22 11.06 2.51
N GLN A 127 13.88 9.78 2.50
CA GLN A 127 13.85 8.98 1.29
C GLN A 127 12.75 9.48 0.33
N TYR A 128 11.53 9.72 0.83
CA TYR A 128 10.45 10.35 0.04
C TYR A 128 10.87 11.69 -0.56
N LYS A 129 11.46 12.58 0.25
CA LYS A 129 11.95 13.87 -0.26
C LYS A 129 12.98 13.73 -1.39
N LYS A 130 13.83 12.70 -1.31
CA LYS A 130 14.83 12.44 -2.36
C LYS A 130 14.20 11.83 -3.59
N LEU A 131 13.25 10.91 -3.45
CA LEU A 131 12.44 10.40 -4.56
C LEU A 131 11.80 11.57 -5.32
N PHE A 132 11.11 12.47 -4.61
CA PHE A 132 10.46 13.63 -5.24
C PHE A 132 11.47 14.55 -5.92
N LYS A 133 12.66 14.74 -5.34
CA LYS A 133 13.72 15.52 -5.99
C LYS A 133 14.19 14.86 -7.29
N LEU A 134 14.41 13.54 -7.29
CA LEU A 134 14.81 12.79 -8.48
C LEU A 134 13.75 12.82 -9.58
N GLN A 135 12.48 12.68 -9.19
CA GLN A 135 11.36 12.78 -10.12
C GLN A 135 11.19 14.21 -10.66
N ALA A 136 11.30 15.22 -9.82
CA ALA A 136 11.25 16.62 -10.24
C ALA A 136 12.37 16.94 -11.25
N GLN A 137 13.57 16.39 -11.05
CA GLN A 137 14.68 16.53 -12.00
C GLN A 137 14.40 15.89 -13.36
N LYS A 138 13.66 14.76 -13.39
CA LYS A 138 13.21 14.12 -14.63
C LYS A 138 12.02 14.85 -15.28
N ALA A 139 11.18 15.49 -14.47
CA ALA A 139 9.97 16.18 -14.91
C ALA A 139 10.19 17.60 -15.45
N VAL A 140 11.42 18.14 -15.36
CA VAL A 140 11.78 19.52 -15.79
C VAL A 140 11.39 19.81 -17.24
N GLU A 141 11.12 18.80 -18.07
CA GLU A 141 10.70 19.02 -19.45
C GLU A 141 9.19 19.25 -19.68
N PHE A 142 8.23 18.86 -18.81
CA PHE A 142 6.82 18.81 -19.29
C PHE A 142 5.62 19.16 -18.40
N THR A 143 5.66 19.46 -17.08
CA THR A 143 4.41 19.91 -16.38
C THR A 143 4.61 20.52 -15.00
N GLU A 144 3.71 21.45 -14.60
CA GLU A 144 3.59 22.07 -13.26
C GLU A 144 2.98 21.14 -12.18
N LYS A 145 2.79 19.84 -12.45
CA LYS A 145 2.11 18.93 -11.51
C LYS A 145 2.99 18.71 -10.27
N GLU A 146 2.38 18.80 -9.09
CA GLU A 146 3.05 18.47 -7.82
C GLU A 146 3.61 17.05 -7.87
N VAL A 147 4.92 16.90 -7.64
CA VAL A 147 5.61 15.62 -7.72
C VAL A 147 5.26 14.77 -6.50
N LYS A 148 4.60 13.64 -6.75
CA LYS A 148 4.11 12.70 -5.73
C LYS A 148 4.61 11.29 -6.01
N ASN A 149 4.48 10.40 -5.02
CA ASN A 149 4.74 8.98 -5.23
C ASN A 149 3.72 8.41 -6.24
N PRO A 150 4.18 7.76 -7.34
CA PRO A 150 3.31 7.34 -8.43
C PRO A 150 2.54 6.04 -8.12
N TYR A 151 2.75 5.40 -6.97
CA TYR A 151 2.15 4.11 -6.64
C TYR A 151 0.63 4.08 -6.85
N ARG A 152 -0.09 5.12 -6.38
CA ARG A 152 -1.54 5.22 -6.53
C ARG A 152 -1.96 5.44 -7.98
N ASP A 153 -1.28 6.32 -8.69
CA ASP A 153 -1.55 6.60 -10.11
C ASP A 153 -1.38 5.29 -10.91
N ILE A 154 -0.29 4.54 -10.69
CA ILE A 154 -0.06 3.25 -11.37
C ILE A 154 -1.11 2.20 -10.98
N SER A 155 -1.49 2.10 -9.71
CA SER A 155 -2.55 1.17 -9.27
C SER A 155 -3.89 1.50 -9.92
N LYS A 156 -4.19 2.80 -10.06
CA LYS A 156 -5.37 3.29 -10.79
C LYS A 156 -5.29 2.90 -12.25
N ASP A 157 -4.16 3.13 -12.91
CA ASP A 157 -3.97 2.77 -14.31
C ASP A 157 -4.10 1.25 -14.54
N ILE A 158 -3.64 0.40 -13.60
CA ILE A 158 -3.88 -1.06 -13.66
C ILE A 158 -5.38 -1.36 -13.63
N THR A 159 -6.12 -0.67 -12.77
CA THR A 159 -7.56 -0.87 -12.59
C THR A 159 -8.35 -0.42 -13.81
N GLU A 160 -8.04 0.77 -14.34
CA GLU A 160 -8.60 1.29 -15.58
C GLU A 160 -8.27 0.36 -16.75
N LYS A 161 -7.05 -0.17 -16.80
CA LYS A 161 -6.67 -1.11 -17.86
C LYS A 161 -7.39 -2.44 -17.78
N LEU A 162 -7.80 -2.88 -16.58
CA LEU A 162 -8.64 -4.07 -16.38
C LEU A 162 -10.11 -3.81 -16.75
N GLU A 163 -10.60 -2.60 -16.52
CA GLU A 163 -11.94 -2.14 -16.91
C GLU A 163 -12.10 -2.09 -18.44
N GLU A 164 -11.04 -1.71 -19.17
CA GLU A 164 -11.01 -1.73 -20.64
C GLU A 164 -11.04 -3.15 -21.27
N THR A 165 -11.02 -4.22 -20.47
CA THR A 165 -10.90 -5.60 -20.97
C THR A 165 -12.27 -6.24 -21.23
N PHE A 166 -12.26 -7.53 -21.60
CA PHE A 166 -13.48 -8.29 -21.87
C PHE A 166 -14.20 -8.80 -20.61
N LEU A 167 -13.61 -8.60 -19.42
CA LEU A 167 -14.28 -8.97 -18.18
C LEU A 167 -15.37 -7.92 -17.91
N ASP A 168 -16.61 -8.39 -17.76
CA ASP A 168 -17.78 -7.56 -17.55
C ASP A 168 -18.06 -7.51 -16.04
N TYR A 169 -17.34 -6.63 -15.33
CA TYR A 169 -17.65 -6.28 -13.95
C TYR A 169 -18.29 -4.90 -13.89
N ASP A 170 -19.32 -4.74 -13.06
CA ASP A 170 -20.01 -3.46 -12.88
C ASP A 170 -19.12 -2.42 -12.16
N MET A 171 -18.13 -2.89 -11.39
CA MET A 171 -17.24 -2.05 -10.60
C MET A 171 -15.80 -2.56 -10.60
N TYR A 172 -14.86 -1.64 -10.80
CA TYR A 172 -13.43 -1.86 -10.59
C TYR A 172 -12.93 -0.90 -9.51
N ILE A 173 -12.36 -1.42 -8.42
CA ILE A 173 -12.01 -0.60 -7.25
C ILE A 173 -10.64 -0.98 -6.68
N ASN A 174 -9.79 0.00 -6.40
CA ASN A 174 -8.51 -0.21 -5.71
C ASN A 174 -8.71 -0.30 -4.19
N ALA A 175 -8.04 -1.27 -3.55
CA ALA A 175 -7.90 -1.40 -2.11
C ALA A 175 -6.42 -1.47 -1.70
N TYR A 176 -6.09 -0.83 -0.59
CA TYR A 176 -4.72 -0.71 -0.09
C TYR A 176 -4.62 -1.18 1.36
N VAL A 177 -3.57 -1.94 1.68
CA VAL A 177 -3.32 -2.40 3.07
C VAL A 177 -2.72 -1.28 3.94
N ASN A 178 -1.78 -0.54 3.37
CA ASN A 178 -1.01 0.48 4.06
C ASN A 178 -1.47 1.90 3.71
N ASP A 179 -2.61 2.04 3.03
CA ASP A 179 -3.13 3.33 2.61
C ASP A 179 -4.66 3.30 2.45
N TRP A 180 -5.25 4.42 2.02
CA TRP A 180 -6.69 4.58 1.83
C TRP A 180 -7.11 4.53 0.37
N PRO A 181 -8.26 3.91 0.01
CA PRO A 181 -9.16 3.18 0.90
C PRO A 181 -8.65 1.77 1.24
N THR A 182 -9.04 1.31 2.42
CA THR A 182 -8.72 -0.04 2.94
C THR A 182 -9.65 -1.10 2.37
N ILE A 183 -9.27 -2.38 2.43
CA ILE A 183 -10.07 -3.47 1.85
C ILE A 183 -11.47 -3.56 2.46
N ASN A 184 -11.61 -3.33 3.77
CA ASN A 184 -12.92 -3.33 4.40
C ASN A 184 -13.81 -2.18 3.91
N GLN A 185 -13.26 -0.97 3.74
CA GLN A 185 -14.01 0.18 3.19
C GLN A 185 -14.45 -0.08 1.75
N VAL A 186 -13.57 -0.67 0.94
CA VAL A 186 -13.89 -0.99 -0.45
C VAL A 186 -14.96 -2.07 -0.53
N LEU A 187 -14.84 -3.13 0.27
CA LEU A 187 -15.86 -4.19 0.36
C LEU A 187 -17.21 -3.63 0.79
N LEU A 188 -17.23 -2.85 1.87
CA LEU A 188 -18.45 -2.22 2.36
C LEU A 188 -19.08 -1.28 1.33
N THR A 189 -18.25 -0.51 0.62
CA THR A 189 -18.73 0.38 -0.46
C THR A 189 -19.29 -0.42 -1.64
N ALA A 190 -18.65 -1.51 -2.04
CA ALA A 190 -19.15 -2.38 -3.10
C ALA A 190 -20.47 -3.04 -2.71
N ILE A 191 -20.55 -3.60 -1.49
CA ILE A 191 -21.77 -4.25 -0.96
C ILE A 191 -22.91 -3.24 -0.86
N ALA A 192 -22.65 -2.03 -0.33
CA ALA A 192 -23.68 -0.99 -0.24
C ALA A 192 -24.21 -0.53 -1.59
N ARG A 193 -23.43 -0.71 -2.67
CA ARG A 193 -23.82 -0.45 -4.05
C ARG A 193 -24.51 -1.66 -4.72
N GLY A 194 -24.78 -2.75 -4.00
CA GLY A 194 -25.44 -3.94 -4.54
C GLY A 194 -24.49 -5.02 -5.08
N ALA A 195 -23.18 -4.92 -4.84
CA ALA A 195 -22.26 -5.99 -5.24
C ALA A 195 -22.54 -7.27 -4.44
N SER A 196 -22.98 -8.32 -5.13
CA SER A 196 -23.18 -9.66 -4.58
C SER A 196 -22.09 -10.64 -5.02
N ASN A 197 -21.43 -10.38 -6.16
CA ASN A 197 -20.34 -11.19 -6.70
C ASN A 197 -19.04 -10.40 -6.71
N ILE A 198 -18.19 -10.60 -5.72
CA ILE A 198 -16.95 -9.83 -5.55
C ILE A 198 -15.75 -10.72 -5.86
N THR A 199 -14.85 -10.26 -6.72
CA THR A 199 -13.56 -10.91 -6.97
C THR A 199 -12.43 -10.02 -6.52
N ILE A 200 -11.55 -10.53 -5.66
CA ILE A 200 -10.38 -9.83 -5.16
C ILE A 200 -9.16 -10.29 -5.95
N LEU A 201 -8.63 -9.41 -6.81
CA LEU A 201 -7.33 -9.59 -7.43
C LEU A 201 -6.24 -9.25 -6.41
N ASN A 202 -5.48 -10.27 -6.02
CA ASN A 202 -4.40 -10.14 -5.05
C ASN A 202 -3.09 -9.78 -5.77
N LEU A 203 -2.56 -8.58 -5.52
CA LEU A 203 -1.27 -8.12 -6.04
C LEU A 203 -0.08 -8.43 -5.11
N PHE A 204 -0.20 -9.39 -4.20
CA PHE A 204 0.91 -9.90 -3.39
C PHE A 204 1.58 -11.10 -4.07
N THR A 205 2.89 -11.21 -3.92
CA THR A 205 3.68 -12.35 -4.44
C THR A 205 3.50 -13.62 -3.62
N SER A 206 3.20 -13.47 -2.33
CA SER A 206 3.10 -14.56 -1.35
C SER A 206 2.22 -14.14 -0.18
N GLN A 207 1.88 -15.11 0.68
CA GLN A 207 1.22 -14.82 1.95
C GLN A 207 2.21 -14.11 2.89
N SER A 208 1.92 -12.85 3.23
CA SER A 208 2.75 -11.98 4.05
C SER A 208 2.01 -11.40 5.26
N PHE A 209 2.72 -10.68 6.13
CA PHE A 209 2.12 -9.87 7.18
C PHE A 209 1.12 -8.83 6.63
N GLU A 210 1.48 -8.11 5.56
CA GLU A 210 0.59 -7.15 4.93
C GLU A 210 -0.68 -7.81 4.39
N TYR A 211 -0.56 -8.99 3.79
CA TYR A 211 -1.73 -9.76 3.39
C TYR A 211 -2.59 -10.17 4.59
N GLU A 212 -1.98 -10.63 5.70
CA GLU A 212 -2.70 -10.95 6.93
C GLU A 212 -3.48 -9.76 7.49
N LEU A 213 -2.92 -8.54 7.41
CA LEU A 213 -3.63 -7.31 7.80
C LEU A 213 -4.89 -7.11 6.96
N ALA A 214 -4.82 -7.32 5.65
CA ALA A 214 -5.98 -7.23 4.77
C ALA A 214 -7.06 -8.24 5.18
N ILE A 215 -6.66 -9.49 5.41
CA ILE A 215 -7.58 -10.55 5.86
C ILE A 215 -8.20 -10.20 7.22
N ASN A 216 -7.42 -9.70 8.17
CA ASN A 216 -7.94 -9.29 9.47
C ASN A 216 -8.90 -8.09 9.35
N GLU A 217 -8.70 -7.18 8.39
CA GLU A 217 -9.67 -6.12 8.09
C GLU A 217 -10.98 -6.68 7.51
N MET A 218 -10.90 -7.72 6.67
CA MET A 218 -12.08 -8.41 6.12
C MET A 218 -12.87 -9.18 7.19
N LYS A 219 -12.19 -9.84 8.14
CA LYS A 219 -12.84 -10.59 9.24
C LYS A 219 -13.78 -9.75 10.11
N ARG A 220 -13.60 -8.43 10.09
CA ARG A 220 -14.44 -7.50 10.85
C ARG A 220 -15.86 -7.39 10.29
N ILE A 221 -16.14 -7.92 9.11
CA ILE A 221 -17.44 -7.87 8.44
C ILE A 221 -18.17 -9.21 8.64
N ASP A 222 -19.44 -9.15 9.07
CA ASP A 222 -20.33 -10.32 9.11
C ASP A 222 -20.94 -10.59 7.74
N TYR A 223 -20.50 -11.67 7.10
CA TYR A 223 -20.95 -12.09 5.77
C TYR A 223 -22.19 -13.01 5.80
N SER A 224 -22.60 -13.50 6.97
CA SER A 224 -23.56 -14.61 7.10
C SER A 224 -24.96 -14.31 6.57
N LYS A 225 -25.33 -13.02 6.46
CA LYS A 225 -26.71 -12.59 6.17
C LYS A 225 -26.96 -12.17 4.72
N ILE A 226 -25.94 -12.09 3.85
CA ILE A 226 -26.03 -11.27 2.61
C ILE A 226 -25.87 -12.08 1.32
N GLY A 227 -25.74 -13.40 1.38
CA GLY A 227 -25.65 -14.21 0.15
C GLY A 227 -24.50 -13.79 -0.77
N LEU A 228 -23.44 -13.20 -0.19
CA LEU A 228 -22.29 -12.71 -0.93
C LEU A 228 -21.45 -13.88 -1.44
N ASN A 229 -20.99 -13.76 -2.68
CA ASN A 229 -20.00 -14.64 -3.28
C ASN A 229 -18.71 -13.86 -3.43
N VAL A 230 -17.77 -14.06 -2.51
CA VAL A 230 -16.44 -13.44 -2.59
C VAL A 230 -15.43 -14.48 -3.05
N LYS A 231 -14.74 -14.18 -4.14
CA LYS A 231 -13.63 -14.97 -4.67
C LYS A 231 -12.32 -14.19 -4.53
N GLN A 232 -11.22 -14.90 -4.48
CA GLN A 232 -9.88 -14.32 -4.46
C GLN A 232 -8.94 -15.08 -5.39
N THR A 233 -8.06 -14.35 -6.06
CA THR A 233 -7.00 -14.95 -6.89
C THR A 233 -5.90 -15.58 -6.01
N ASP A 234 -5.17 -16.54 -6.59
CA ASP A 234 -3.90 -16.99 -6.01
C ASP A 234 -2.84 -15.86 -6.03
N PHE A 235 -1.77 -16.01 -5.26
CA PHE A 235 -0.65 -15.07 -5.20
C PHE A 235 0.16 -15.05 -6.50
N LEU A 236 0.70 -13.87 -6.82
CA LEU A 236 1.45 -13.62 -8.05
C LEU A 236 2.70 -14.50 -8.19
N GLY A 237 3.36 -14.86 -7.08
CA GLY A 237 4.56 -15.72 -7.08
C GLY A 237 4.31 -17.14 -7.58
N LYS A 238 3.05 -17.61 -7.58
CA LYS A 238 2.69 -18.93 -8.11
C LYS A 238 2.53 -18.93 -9.63
N SER A 239 2.51 -17.76 -10.27
CA SER A 239 2.28 -17.63 -11.71
C SER A 239 3.55 -17.84 -12.53
N LYS A 240 3.60 -18.93 -13.29
CA LYS A 240 4.65 -19.16 -14.31
C LYS A 240 4.67 -18.07 -15.39
N LYS A 241 3.52 -17.44 -15.68
CA LYS A 241 3.44 -16.36 -16.67
C LYS A 241 4.24 -15.13 -16.19
N ILE A 242 4.18 -14.81 -14.90
CA ILE A 242 4.95 -13.71 -14.30
C ILE A 242 6.45 -14.04 -14.28
N GLN A 243 6.81 -15.28 -13.94
CA GLN A 243 8.20 -15.73 -14.00
C GLN A 243 8.78 -15.51 -15.42
N ASN A 244 8.05 -15.94 -16.45
CA ASN A 244 8.44 -15.77 -17.84
C ASN A 244 8.51 -14.30 -18.26
N TYR A 245 7.57 -13.48 -17.83
CA TYR A 245 7.59 -12.03 -18.06
C TYR A 245 8.86 -11.39 -17.48
N LEU A 246 9.21 -11.71 -16.23
CA LEU A 246 10.42 -11.18 -15.60
C LEU A 246 11.69 -11.63 -16.32
N ILE A 247 11.78 -12.89 -16.73
CA ILE A 247 12.89 -13.40 -17.55
C ILE A 247 13.01 -12.61 -18.85
N LYS A 248 11.87 -12.36 -19.53
CA LYS A 248 11.82 -11.57 -20.77
C LYS A 248 12.26 -10.13 -20.55
N LYS A 249 11.79 -9.47 -19.49
CA LYS A 249 12.19 -8.09 -19.14
C LYS A 249 13.68 -8.00 -18.85
N VAL A 250 14.22 -8.90 -18.04
CA VAL A 250 15.68 -8.95 -17.76
C VAL A 250 16.47 -9.12 -19.05
N LYS A 251 16.07 -10.05 -19.93
CA LYS A 251 16.73 -10.26 -21.22
C LYS A 251 16.65 -9.02 -22.12
N ALA A 252 15.49 -8.36 -22.17
CA ALA A 252 15.29 -7.15 -22.97
C ALA A 252 16.08 -5.94 -22.45
N SER A 253 16.47 -5.95 -21.17
CA SER A 253 17.32 -4.92 -20.57
C SER A 253 18.82 -5.11 -20.82
N VAL A 254 19.25 -6.23 -21.42
CA VAL A 254 20.66 -6.42 -21.78
C VAL A 254 21.02 -5.46 -22.91
N PRO A 255 22.08 -4.63 -22.77
CA PRO A 255 22.51 -3.74 -23.84
C PRO A 255 22.88 -4.52 -25.11
N GLU A 256 22.52 -3.99 -26.28
CA GLU A 256 22.79 -4.64 -27.56
C GLU A 256 24.29 -4.95 -27.73
N GLY A 257 24.61 -6.15 -28.22
CA GLY A 257 25.99 -6.61 -28.43
C GLY A 257 26.75 -7.00 -27.14
N SER A 258 26.13 -6.92 -25.96
CA SER A 258 26.75 -7.32 -24.71
C SER A 258 26.91 -8.84 -24.60
N ASP A 259 28.06 -9.27 -24.07
CA ASP A 259 28.31 -10.67 -23.74
C ASP A 259 27.57 -11.06 -22.45
N LEU A 260 26.63 -12.01 -22.53
CA LEU A 260 25.86 -12.49 -21.37
C LEU A 260 26.75 -13.05 -20.26
N ALA A 261 27.97 -13.51 -20.57
CA ALA A 261 28.93 -13.95 -19.55
C ALA A 261 29.46 -12.79 -18.69
N LYS A 262 29.28 -11.54 -19.13
CA LYS A 262 29.65 -10.32 -18.39
C LYS A 262 28.44 -9.56 -17.84
N VAL A 263 27.24 -10.13 -17.93
CA VAL A 263 26.03 -9.55 -17.37
C VAL A 263 25.68 -10.26 -16.07
N GLY A 264 25.68 -9.51 -14.97
CA GLY A 264 25.18 -9.92 -13.67
C GLY A 264 23.70 -9.55 -13.50
N VAL A 265 22.92 -10.40 -12.83
CA VAL A 265 21.51 -10.17 -12.52
C VAL A 265 21.28 -10.33 -11.02
N LEU A 266 20.72 -9.31 -10.39
CA LEU A 266 20.23 -9.37 -9.02
C LEU A 266 18.71 -9.57 -9.05
N LEU A 267 18.22 -10.65 -8.42
CA LEU A 267 16.79 -10.89 -8.21
C LEU A 267 16.43 -10.48 -6.79
N ILE A 268 15.84 -9.29 -6.63
CA ILE A 268 15.68 -8.61 -5.34
C ILE A 268 14.27 -8.83 -4.81
N SER A 269 14.15 -9.24 -3.55
CA SER A 269 12.89 -9.28 -2.80
C SER A 269 13.02 -8.51 -1.48
N GLU A 270 11.91 -7.99 -0.92
CA GLU A 270 11.97 -7.18 0.32
C GLU A 270 12.53 -7.99 1.51
N GLY A 271 12.08 -9.24 1.66
CA GLY A 271 12.39 -10.12 2.78
C GLY A 271 11.61 -9.80 4.05
N GLN A 272 11.61 -10.75 4.99
CA GLN A 272 10.95 -10.61 6.30
C GLN A 272 11.88 -11.04 7.46
N PRO A 273 11.63 -10.56 8.69
CA PRO A 273 12.28 -11.07 9.89
C PRO A 273 12.20 -12.60 9.99
N LYS A 274 13.20 -13.23 10.60
CA LYS A 274 13.28 -14.69 10.70
C LYS A 274 12.15 -15.27 11.55
N GLU A 275 11.77 -14.54 12.59
CA GLU A 275 10.68 -14.89 13.50
C GLU A 275 9.33 -14.97 12.80
N TRP A 276 9.19 -14.36 11.62
CA TRP A 276 7.98 -14.40 10.82
C TRP A 276 7.88 -15.62 9.90
N ASP A 277 8.94 -16.40 9.71
CA ASP A 277 8.89 -17.59 8.84
C ASP A 277 7.94 -18.68 9.33
N SER A 278 7.74 -18.77 10.65
CA SER A 278 6.76 -19.69 11.22
C SER A 278 5.33 -19.20 11.09
N LEU A 279 5.13 -17.90 10.83
CA LEU A 279 3.83 -17.26 10.72
C LEU A 279 3.37 -17.11 9.27
N TYR A 280 4.31 -16.81 8.37
CA TYR A 280 4.03 -16.59 6.96
C TYR A 280 5.05 -17.31 6.08
N PRO A 281 4.60 -18.02 5.03
CA PRO A 281 5.47 -18.75 4.12
C PRO A 281 6.21 -17.86 3.10
N LEU A 282 6.17 -16.52 3.25
CA LEU A 282 6.74 -15.55 2.30
C LEU A 282 8.15 -15.90 1.86
N THR A 283 9.05 -16.21 2.80
CA THR A 283 10.44 -16.51 2.45
C THR A 283 10.54 -17.72 1.53
N GLU A 284 9.88 -18.82 1.87
CA GLU A 284 9.91 -20.06 1.08
C GLU A 284 9.29 -19.85 -0.31
N GLU A 285 8.14 -19.18 -0.37
CA GLU A 285 7.45 -18.90 -1.64
C GLU A 285 8.29 -17.96 -2.54
N GLU A 286 8.92 -16.93 -1.99
CA GLU A 286 9.79 -16.02 -2.76
C GLU A 286 11.11 -16.66 -3.18
N GLU A 287 11.68 -17.56 -2.37
CA GLU A 287 12.86 -18.35 -2.77
C GLU A 287 12.52 -19.29 -3.93
N ALA A 288 11.38 -19.99 -3.85
CA ALA A 288 10.91 -20.85 -4.93
C ALA A 288 10.67 -20.04 -6.22
N PHE A 289 10.06 -18.86 -6.10
CA PHE A 289 9.82 -17.95 -7.21
C PHE A 289 11.13 -17.47 -7.86
N LYS A 290 12.08 -16.97 -7.07
CA LYS A 290 13.41 -16.55 -7.56
C LYS A 290 14.18 -17.71 -8.17
N LYS A 291 14.14 -18.90 -7.58
CA LYS A 291 14.79 -20.10 -8.13
C LYS A 291 14.26 -20.45 -9.51
N ALA A 292 12.95 -20.36 -9.72
CA ALA A 292 12.35 -20.59 -11.03
C ALA A 292 12.81 -19.55 -12.07
N ILE A 293 12.90 -18.27 -11.68
CA ILE A 293 13.43 -17.20 -12.54
C ILE A 293 14.91 -17.43 -12.86
N THR A 294 15.73 -17.77 -11.86
CA THR A 294 17.16 -18.09 -12.04
C THR A 294 17.34 -19.23 -13.05
N GLN A 295 16.59 -20.32 -12.91
CA GLN A 295 16.63 -21.43 -13.87
C GLN A 295 16.19 -21.02 -15.28
N GLY A 296 15.20 -20.12 -15.38
CA GLY A 296 14.76 -19.56 -16.66
C GLY A 296 15.81 -18.66 -17.32
N LEU A 297 16.52 -17.84 -16.54
CA LEU A 297 17.62 -17.01 -17.02
C LEU A 297 18.82 -17.86 -17.46
N GLN A 298 19.16 -18.91 -16.72
CA GLN A 298 20.19 -19.87 -17.13
C GLN A 298 19.86 -20.49 -18.50
N LYS A 299 18.60 -20.93 -18.70
CA LYS A 299 18.13 -21.43 -19.99
C LYS A 299 18.16 -20.37 -21.09
N ALA A 300 18.07 -19.10 -20.74
CA ALA A 300 18.18 -17.98 -21.68
C ALA A 300 19.64 -17.59 -22.00
N GLY A 301 20.64 -18.27 -21.41
CA GLY A 301 22.06 -18.07 -21.71
C GLY A 301 22.85 -17.28 -20.66
N PHE A 302 22.22 -16.86 -19.56
CA PHE A 302 22.93 -16.22 -18.45
C PHE A 302 23.77 -17.25 -17.68
N GLN A 303 24.95 -16.85 -17.24
CA GLN A 303 25.80 -17.71 -16.41
C GLN A 303 25.20 -17.87 -15.01
N GLU A 304 25.20 -19.10 -14.49
CA GLU A 304 24.62 -19.41 -13.17
C GLU A 304 25.24 -18.57 -12.06
N GLN A 305 26.57 -18.45 -12.06
CA GLN A 305 27.31 -17.65 -11.08
C GLN A 305 27.03 -16.15 -11.19
N ASN A 306 26.42 -15.68 -12.29
CA ASN A 306 26.09 -14.28 -12.50
C ASN A 306 24.63 -13.94 -12.16
N VAL A 307 23.80 -14.91 -11.76
CA VAL A 307 22.44 -14.66 -11.30
C VAL A 307 22.36 -14.84 -9.79
N ARG A 308 22.10 -13.74 -9.07
CA ARG A 308 22.11 -13.69 -7.61
C ARG A 308 20.72 -13.34 -7.06
N PRO A 309 20.02 -14.31 -6.44
CA PRO A 309 18.86 -13.98 -5.62
C PRO A 309 19.33 -13.28 -4.35
N VAL A 310 18.76 -12.12 -4.04
CA VAL A 310 19.15 -11.30 -2.89
C VAL A 310 17.93 -10.82 -2.12
N TRP A 311 18.19 -10.38 -0.89
CA TRP A 311 17.19 -9.78 -0.02
C TRP A 311 17.53 -8.32 0.23
N LEU A 312 16.51 -7.47 0.20
CA LEU A 312 16.67 -6.07 0.58
C LEU A 312 16.95 -5.95 2.07
N ASN A 313 16.27 -6.73 2.91
CA ASN A 313 16.41 -6.64 4.36
C ASN A 313 16.43 -8.02 5.03
N TYR A 314 16.83 -8.04 6.30
CA TYR A 314 16.75 -9.16 7.25
C TYR A 314 17.60 -10.40 6.98
N ARG A 315 18.05 -10.66 5.74
CA ARG A 315 18.70 -11.93 5.38
C ARG A 315 19.84 -11.77 4.38
N PRO A 316 20.89 -12.60 4.45
CA PRO A 316 21.87 -12.69 3.38
C PRO A 316 21.33 -13.53 2.20
N PRO A 317 21.89 -13.35 0.99
CA PRO A 317 22.84 -12.30 0.63
C PRO A 317 22.15 -10.93 0.49
N GLN A 318 22.83 -9.88 0.92
CA GLN A 318 22.40 -8.49 0.74
C GLN A 318 22.83 -7.97 -0.63
N ILE A 319 22.21 -6.87 -1.08
CA ILE A 319 22.52 -6.23 -2.37
C ILE A 319 24.02 -5.91 -2.48
N GLU A 320 24.60 -5.34 -1.42
CA GLU A 320 25.99 -4.89 -1.43
C GLU A 320 26.98 -6.05 -1.63
N ASP A 321 26.79 -7.15 -0.91
CA ASP A 321 27.66 -8.34 -1.00
C ASP A 321 27.55 -8.97 -2.40
N ALA A 322 26.32 -9.13 -2.91
CA ALA A 322 26.09 -9.74 -4.21
C ALA A 322 26.61 -8.88 -5.37
N VAL A 323 26.50 -7.56 -5.28
CA VAL A 323 27.13 -6.65 -6.25
C VAL A 323 28.63 -6.87 -6.26
N GLN A 324 29.29 -6.88 -5.10
CA GLN A 324 30.74 -7.09 -5.02
C GLN A 324 31.17 -8.43 -5.62
N GLU A 325 30.42 -9.50 -5.38
CA GLU A 325 30.67 -10.81 -6.01
C GLU A 325 30.56 -10.77 -7.54
N LEU A 326 29.53 -10.09 -8.08
CA LEU A 326 29.34 -9.96 -9.52
C LEU A 326 30.46 -9.15 -10.17
N VAL A 327 30.86 -8.05 -9.54
CA VAL A 327 32.00 -7.24 -9.99
C VAL A 327 33.30 -8.06 -9.96
N ALA A 328 33.57 -8.78 -8.87
CA ALA A 328 34.74 -9.65 -8.76
C ALA A 328 34.74 -10.79 -9.79
N SER A 329 33.56 -11.21 -10.24
CA SER A 329 33.39 -12.22 -11.30
C SER A 329 33.56 -11.64 -12.72
N GLY A 330 33.85 -10.35 -12.85
CA GLY A 330 34.08 -9.67 -14.13
C GLY A 330 32.81 -9.19 -14.83
N CYS A 331 31.69 -9.07 -14.13
CA CYS A 331 30.47 -8.48 -14.70
C CYS A 331 30.69 -6.98 -14.97
N GLN A 332 30.37 -6.56 -16.19
CA GLN A 332 30.46 -5.16 -16.64
C GLN A 332 29.08 -4.48 -16.66
N THR A 333 28.01 -5.27 -16.64
CA THR A 333 26.63 -4.78 -16.53
C THR A 333 25.94 -5.52 -15.40
N ILE A 334 25.27 -4.79 -14.51
CA ILE A 334 24.47 -5.35 -13.42
C ILE A 334 23.01 -4.93 -13.62
N ILE A 335 22.14 -5.91 -13.82
CA ILE A 335 20.70 -5.73 -13.91
C ILE A 335 20.08 -6.03 -12.55
N ALA A 336 19.52 -5.02 -11.89
CA ALA A 336 18.82 -5.15 -10.62
C ALA A 336 17.32 -5.27 -10.85
N ALA A 337 16.78 -6.49 -10.79
CA ALA A 337 15.37 -6.78 -11.04
C ALA A 337 14.60 -7.03 -9.75
N ILE A 338 13.56 -6.23 -9.52
CA ILE A 338 12.72 -6.33 -8.32
C ILE A 338 11.60 -7.34 -8.57
N THR A 339 11.58 -8.37 -7.74
CA THR A 339 10.71 -9.55 -7.92
C THR A 339 9.50 -9.56 -6.99
N SER A 340 9.53 -8.78 -5.90
CA SER A 340 8.49 -8.80 -4.86
C SER A 340 7.49 -7.64 -4.95
N GLU A 341 7.73 -6.64 -5.80
CA GLU A 341 6.91 -5.43 -5.88
C GLU A 341 6.36 -5.27 -7.31
N PRO A 342 5.06 -5.52 -7.55
CA PRO A 342 4.48 -5.39 -8.88
C PRO A 342 4.22 -3.94 -9.29
N ILE A 343 4.17 -3.00 -8.35
CA ILE A 343 3.87 -1.58 -8.59
C ILE A 343 5.08 -0.75 -8.15
N ASP A 344 5.46 0.22 -8.96
CA ASP A 344 6.53 1.14 -8.62
C ASP A 344 6.19 2.04 -7.42
N GLY A 345 7.17 2.20 -6.53
CA GLY A 345 7.05 2.97 -5.30
C GLY A 345 8.42 3.38 -4.74
N LEU A 346 8.50 3.73 -3.45
CA LEU A 346 9.77 4.20 -2.85
C LEU A 346 10.86 3.12 -2.88
N LEU A 347 10.47 1.85 -2.74
CA LEU A 347 11.41 0.73 -2.78
C LEU A 347 12.07 0.64 -4.16
N THR A 348 11.26 0.65 -5.22
CA THR A 348 11.71 0.40 -6.60
C THR A 348 12.34 1.62 -7.25
N LEU A 349 11.82 2.82 -6.98
CA LEU A 349 12.26 4.05 -7.64
C LEU A 349 13.41 4.75 -6.93
N TYR A 350 13.68 4.42 -5.67
CA TYR A 350 14.72 5.08 -4.89
C TYR A 350 15.59 4.11 -4.11
N THR A 351 15.01 3.26 -3.27
CA THR A 351 15.77 2.47 -2.28
C THR A 351 16.71 1.48 -2.94
N VAL A 352 16.20 0.66 -3.84
CA VAL A 352 16.98 -0.34 -4.58
C VAL A 352 18.02 0.31 -5.49
N PRO A 353 17.65 1.23 -6.42
CA PRO A 353 18.63 1.89 -7.28
C PRO A 353 19.79 2.52 -6.48
N THR A 354 19.46 3.27 -5.42
CA THR A 354 20.47 3.95 -4.60
C THR A 354 21.41 2.96 -3.90
N ARG A 355 20.93 1.78 -3.47
CA ARG A 355 21.77 0.77 -2.81
C ARG A 355 22.69 0.08 -3.80
N VAL A 356 22.17 -0.27 -4.98
CA VAL A 356 22.98 -0.89 -6.06
C VAL A 356 24.06 0.08 -6.52
N GLU A 357 23.70 1.34 -6.83
CA GLU A 357 24.65 2.37 -7.24
C GLU A 357 25.75 2.61 -6.21
N LYS A 358 25.41 2.65 -4.91
CA LYS A 358 26.40 2.84 -3.84
C LYS A 358 27.33 1.64 -3.61
N ALA A 359 26.87 0.44 -3.94
CA ALA A 359 27.67 -0.77 -3.82
C ALA A 359 28.74 -0.85 -4.91
N ILE A 360 28.59 -0.08 -5.99
CA ILE A 360 29.52 -0.02 -7.10
C ILE A 360 30.49 1.14 -6.90
N SER A 361 31.77 0.81 -6.75
CA SER A 361 32.85 1.80 -6.67
C SER A 361 33.45 2.16 -8.03
N ASP A 362 33.21 1.33 -9.05
CA ASP A 362 33.80 1.46 -10.38
C ASP A 362 32.80 2.06 -11.37
N GLU A 363 33.10 3.26 -11.85
CA GLU A 363 32.25 4.01 -12.80
C GLU A 363 32.12 3.34 -14.17
N SER A 364 32.97 2.34 -14.49
CA SER A 364 32.88 1.57 -15.75
C SER A 364 31.74 0.54 -15.76
N ILE A 365 31.13 0.27 -14.61
CA ILE A 365 30.06 -0.72 -14.49
C ILE A 365 28.71 -0.09 -14.78
N THR A 366 28.01 -0.64 -15.78
CA THR A 366 26.67 -0.18 -16.14
C THR A 366 25.63 -0.81 -15.21
N VAL A 367 24.77 0.02 -14.61
CA VAL A 367 23.66 -0.43 -13.77
C VAL A 367 22.35 -0.20 -14.46
N ILE A 368 21.52 -1.23 -14.53
CA ILE A 368 20.16 -1.13 -15.05
C ILE A 368 19.22 -1.64 -13.97
N THR A 369 18.35 -0.77 -13.46
CA THR A 369 17.34 -1.18 -12.49
C THR A 369 16.00 -1.39 -13.19
N ILE A 370 15.41 -2.56 -13.00
CA ILE A 370 14.06 -2.90 -13.43
C ILE A 370 13.17 -2.73 -12.20
N GLY A 371 12.27 -1.76 -12.27
CA GLY A 371 11.30 -1.44 -11.21
C GLY A 371 10.18 -2.46 -11.09
N GLY A 372 9.04 -1.99 -10.61
CA GLY A 372 7.79 -2.74 -10.60
C GLY A 372 7.34 -3.10 -12.02
N TRP A 373 6.39 -4.02 -12.09
CA TRP A 373 5.88 -4.53 -13.36
C TRP A 373 4.91 -3.56 -14.01
N ASN A 374 4.25 -2.73 -13.18
CA ASN A 374 3.35 -1.64 -13.53
C ASN A 374 2.25 -2.08 -14.51
N VAL A 375 1.80 -1.15 -15.35
CA VAL A 375 0.85 -1.42 -16.43
C VAL A 375 1.64 -1.92 -17.65
N ASP A 376 1.59 -3.23 -17.88
CA ASP A 376 2.13 -3.89 -19.07
C ASP A 376 1.08 -4.86 -19.61
N ASP A 377 0.85 -4.86 -20.93
CA ASP A 377 -0.20 -5.67 -21.55
C ASP A 377 -0.05 -7.17 -21.28
N GLU A 378 1.18 -7.68 -21.14
CA GLU A 378 1.39 -9.09 -20.79
C GLU A 378 0.99 -9.35 -19.34
N ILE A 379 1.27 -8.42 -18.44
CA ILE A 379 0.90 -8.50 -17.02
C ILE A 379 -0.61 -8.42 -16.83
N ILE A 380 -1.29 -7.49 -17.52
CA ILE A 380 -2.75 -7.38 -17.49
C ILE A 380 -3.38 -8.70 -17.94
N LYS A 381 -2.88 -9.34 -19.01
CA LYS A 381 -3.35 -10.68 -19.43
C LYS A 381 -3.15 -11.75 -18.36
N VAL A 382 -2.09 -11.66 -17.55
CA VAL A 382 -1.92 -12.56 -16.40
C VAL A 382 -2.98 -12.29 -15.33
N TYR A 383 -3.22 -11.03 -14.99
CA TYR A 383 -4.24 -10.65 -14.01
C TYR A 383 -5.62 -11.15 -14.44
N LEU A 384 -6.00 -11.00 -15.71
CA LEU A 384 -7.27 -11.53 -16.24
C LEU A 384 -7.38 -13.05 -16.08
N SER A 385 -6.29 -13.78 -16.36
CA SER A 385 -6.24 -15.23 -16.15
C SER A 385 -6.44 -15.59 -14.68
N LEU A 386 -5.78 -14.86 -13.76
CA LEU A 386 -5.89 -15.10 -12.33
C LEU A 386 -7.30 -14.79 -11.81
N ILE A 387 -7.93 -13.71 -12.29
CA ILE A 387 -9.32 -13.35 -11.96
C ILE A 387 -10.28 -14.45 -12.40
N THR A 388 -10.09 -15.00 -13.61
CA THR A 388 -10.91 -16.10 -14.12
C THR A 388 -10.75 -17.37 -13.28
N ASP A 389 -9.53 -17.62 -12.79
CA ASP A 389 -9.18 -18.77 -11.95
C ASP A 389 -9.43 -18.53 -10.44
N ALA A 390 -10.07 -17.41 -10.06
CA ALA A 390 -10.27 -17.03 -8.67
C ALA A 390 -11.13 -18.05 -7.91
N LYS A 391 -10.74 -18.33 -6.67
CA LYS A 391 -11.37 -19.34 -5.81
C LYS A 391 -12.26 -18.68 -4.78
N ALA A 392 -13.37 -19.34 -4.42
CA ALA A 392 -14.25 -18.86 -3.36
C ALA A 392 -13.51 -18.75 -2.03
N LEU A 393 -13.73 -17.65 -1.31
CA LEU A 393 -13.25 -17.47 0.05
C LEU A 393 -14.22 -18.12 1.05
N PRO A 394 -13.72 -18.76 2.13
CA PRO A 394 -14.55 -19.35 3.17
C PRO A 394 -15.13 -18.25 4.07
N LEU A 395 -16.17 -17.55 3.61
CA LEU A 395 -16.77 -16.41 4.30
C LEU A 395 -17.28 -16.73 5.71
N GLU A 396 -17.81 -17.94 5.92
CA GLU A 396 -18.26 -18.41 7.24
C GLU A 396 -17.13 -18.48 8.26
N GLU A 397 -15.89 -18.73 7.81
CA GLU A 397 -14.72 -18.73 8.68
C GLU A 397 -14.19 -17.33 8.92
N LEU A 398 -14.24 -16.46 7.91
CA LEU A 398 -13.81 -15.07 7.99
C LEU A 398 -14.68 -14.25 8.95
N GLY A 399 -16.00 -14.42 8.93
CA GLY A 399 -16.94 -13.61 9.72
C GLY A 399 -17.10 -14.00 11.20
N LYS A 400 -16.36 -15.00 11.70
CA LYS A 400 -16.54 -15.50 13.09
C LYS A 400 -16.24 -14.45 14.17
N GLU A 401 -15.38 -13.48 13.86
CA GLU A 401 -14.94 -12.41 14.76
C GLU A 401 -15.46 -11.04 14.31
N ALA A 402 -16.58 -11.02 13.58
CA ALA A 402 -17.11 -9.80 13.00
C ALA A 402 -17.47 -8.75 14.07
N GLU A 403 -17.00 -7.52 13.85
CA GLU A 403 -17.37 -6.33 14.62
C GLU A 403 -18.53 -5.57 13.95
N ILE A 404 -18.70 -5.76 12.64
CA ILE A 404 -19.65 -5.06 11.78
C ILE A 404 -20.70 -6.06 11.35
N VAL A 405 -21.91 -5.92 11.90
CA VAL A 405 -23.07 -6.70 11.47
C VAL A 405 -23.76 -5.95 10.36
N LEU A 406 -23.71 -6.49 9.15
CA LEU A 406 -24.44 -5.92 8.04
C LEU A 406 -25.94 -6.22 8.20
N GLN A 407 -26.76 -5.18 8.10
CA GLN A 407 -28.22 -5.29 8.22
C GLN A 407 -28.85 -5.19 6.84
N ALA A 408 -29.57 -6.24 6.42
CA ALA A 408 -30.42 -6.18 5.25
C ALA A 408 -31.54 -5.18 5.53
N SER A 409 -31.43 -3.99 4.97
CA SER A 409 -32.47 -2.99 5.04
C SER A 409 -33.40 -3.23 3.86
N LYS A 410 -34.67 -3.57 4.09
CA LYS A 410 -35.73 -3.58 3.06
C LYS A 410 -36.06 -2.15 2.61
N VAL A 411 -35.07 -1.36 2.19
CA VAL A 411 -35.27 0.05 1.83
C VAL A 411 -36.09 0.17 0.54
N GLY A 412 -35.94 -0.79 -0.39
CA GLY A 412 -36.78 -0.88 -1.58
C GLY A 412 -38.27 -1.10 -1.28
N ALA A 413 -38.61 -1.85 -0.22
CA ALA A 413 -40.01 -2.03 0.17
C ALA A 413 -40.64 -0.73 0.69
N THR A 414 -39.90 0.08 1.45
CA THR A 414 -40.41 1.38 1.95
C THR A 414 -40.53 2.46 0.89
N LEU A 415 -39.71 2.45 -0.16
CA LEU A 415 -39.87 3.39 -1.28
C LEU A 415 -41.02 2.98 -2.18
N LYS A 416 -41.18 1.68 -2.45
CA LYS A 416 -42.32 1.18 -3.24
C LYS A 416 -43.65 1.30 -2.49
N GLU A 417 -43.68 1.03 -1.18
CA GLU A 417 -44.85 1.31 -0.33
C GLU A 417 -45.14 2.82 -0.19
N ALA A 418 -44.13 3.69 -0.32
CA ALA A 418 -44.33 5.14 -0.34
C ALA A 418 -44.82 5.65 -1.70
N GLU A 419 -44.33 5.08 -2.81
CA GLU A 419 -44.80 5.37 -4.17
C GLU A 419 -46.23 4.82 -4.39
N ASP A 420 -46.51 3.59 -3.95
CA ASP A 420 -47.85 2.99 -3.98
C ASP A 420 -48.84 3.80 -3.09
N HIS A 421 -48.37 4.34 -1.94
CA HIS A 421 -49.18 5.26 -1.13
C HIS A 421 -49.33 6.69 -1.69
N GLU A 422 -48.45 7.14 -2.59
CA GLU A 422 -48.62 8.42 -3.30
C GLU A 422 -49.54 8.28 -4.51
N GLU A 423 -49.54 7.14 -5.21
CA GLU A 423 -50.51 6.86 -6.28
C GLU A 423 -51.95 6.75 -5.74
N ASP A 424 -52.16 6.08 -4.59
CA ASP A 424 -53.48 6.02 -3.94
C ASP A 424 -54.00 7.41 -3.51
N LYS A 425 -53.11 8.33 -3.10
CA LYS A 425 -53.49 9.71 -2.74
C LYS A 425 -53.81 10.58 -3.97
N HIS A 426 -53.26 10.26 -5.14
CA HIS A 426 -53.56 10.98 -6.37
C HIS A 426 -54.88 10.51 -7.03
N GLU A 427 -55.35 9.29 -6.76
CA GLU A 427 -56.70 8.86 -7.15
C GLU A 427 -57.79 9.46 -6.24
N GLU A 428 -57.55 9.65 -4.94
CA GLU A 428 -58.54 10.26 -4.04
C GLU A 428 -58.80 11.75 -4.37
N ASN A 429 -57.76 12.51 -4.73
CA ASN A 429 -57.87 13.93 -5.07
C ASN A 429 -58.44 14.23 -6.48
N LYS A 430 -58.63 13.23 -7.35
CA LYS A 430 -59.29 13.44 -8.65
C LYS A 430 -60.83 13.37 -8.57
N SER A 431 -61.38 13.13 -7.39
CA SER A 431 -62.82 13.02 -7.19
C SER A 431 -63.48 14.30 -6.64
N GLU A 432 -62.72 15.30 -6.20
CA GLU A 432 -63.25 16.55 -5.61
C GLU A 432 -63.37 17.75 -6.57
N ASP A 433 -62.86 17.69 -7.81
CA ASP A 433 -62.80 18.87 -8.70
C ASP A 433 -63.88 18.85 -9.82
N LYS A 434 -65.13 18.61 -9.44
CA LYS A 434 -66.31 18.80 -10.29
C LYS A 434 -67.42 19.48 -9.50
N ASN A 435 -67.36 20.81 -9.37
CA ASN A 435 -68.53 21.70 -9.28
C ASN A 435 -68.07 23.15 -9.08
N GLU A 436 -67.66 23.83 -10.15
CA GLU A 436 -67.81 25.29 -10.21
C GLU A 436 -68.38 25.67 -11.59
N GLU A 437 -69.69 25.91 -11.60
CA GLU A 437 -70.40 26.58 -12.69
C GLU A 437 -69.95 28.05 -12.79
N PRO A 438 -69.75 28.60 -13.99
CA PRO A 438 -69.54 30.03 -14.17
C PRO A 438 -70.89 30.75 -14.09
N SER A 439 -71.10 31.57 -13.05
CA SER A 439 -72.26 32.45 -12.95
C SER A 439 -72.13 33.65 -13.90
N GLU A 440 -73.12 33.79 -14.79
CA GLU A 440 -73.37 34.92 -15.67
C GLU A 440 -73.74 36.22 -14.92
N ASP A 441 -73.25 37.34 -15.47
CA ASP A 441 -73.79 38.71 -15.56
C ASP A 441 -74.36 39.47 -14.33
N LYS A 442 -73.73 40.62 -14.00
CA LYS A 442 -74.24 41.98 -14.32
C LYS A 442 -73.32 43.12 -13.86
#